data_AF-A0A6S5ELJ6-F1
#
_entry.id   AF-A0A6S5ELJ6-F1
#
_cell.length_a   1.000
_cell.length_b   1.000
_cell.length_c   1.000
_cell.angle_alpha   90.00
_cell.angle_beta   90.00
_cell.angle_gamma   90.00
#
_symmetry.space_group_name_H-M   'P 1'
#
loop_
_entity.id
_entity.type
_entity.pdbx_description
1 polymer ?
#
loop_
_entity_poly.entity_id
_entity_poly.type
_entity_poly.pdbx_seq_one_letter_code
_entity_poly.pdbx_strand_id
1 'polypeptide(L)'
;MPRRLFKRYMPDPTSIREHKSLRFFGRLLHDPNLWHLNRHSVARAMGVGLFAALIPMPMQMLLAASLAIPLRGNLPIAVSLVWLTNPLTMPPVFFVTYMTGAWLMQVPPRTLPDEITVQWVTDQLSTIWQPFLLGSVVCGLVLGLFAYFATMLYWRWWVGRQWRRRKAQGAARHASGTHATAANQQTNAQQVKHCSGHQHEGDRSADTDIRHP
;
A
#
# COMPACT_ATOMS: atom_id res chain seq x y z
N MET A 1 7.52 16.13 2.59
CA MET A 1 6.73 14.97 3.07
C MET A 1 5.30 15.41 3.38
N PRO A 2 4.24 14.94 2.71
CA PRO A 2 2.88 15.32 3.07
C PRO A 2 2.39 14.45 4.25
N ARG A 3 2.76 14.82 5.47
CA ARG A 3 2.33 14.19 6.75
C ARG A 3 0.80 14.25 6.98
N ARG A 4 0.03 14.86 6.08
CA ARG A 4 -1.40 15.20 6.27
C ARG A 4 -2.39 14.24 5.59
N LEU A 5 -1.98 13.46 4.57
CA LEU A 5 -2.89 12.52 3.91
C LEU A 5 -3.01 11.17 4.63
N PHE A 6 -1.96 10.76 5.35
CA PHE A 6 -1.95 9.49 6.10
C PHE A 6 -2.84 9.50 7.34
N LYS A 7 -3.27 10.68 7.82
CA LYS A 7 -4.16 10.80 8.99
C LYS A 7 -5.64 10.52 8.67
N ARG A 8 -6.03 10.49 7.39
CA ARG A 8 -7.45 10.40 6.96
C ARG A 8 -7.91 8.97 6.66
N TYR A 9 -7.00 8.01 6.61
CA TYR A 9 -7.27 6.59 6.34
C TYR A 9 -6.74 5.65 7.43
N MET A 10 -6.45 6.16 8.63
CA MET A 10 -6.24 5.27 9.78
C MET A 10 -7.60 5.01 10.42
N PRO A 11 -8.14 3.78 10.34
CA PRO A 11 -9.12 3.34 11.30
C PRO A 11 -8.47 3.45 12.69
N ASP A 12 -9.26 3.86 13.67
CA ASP A 12 -8.86 4.11 15.04
C ASP A 12 -8.01 2.94 15.59
N PRO A 13 -6.78 3.19 16.13
CA PRO A 13 -5.94 2.14 16.75
C PRO A 13 -6.67 1.39 17.89
N THR A 14 -7.75 1.96 18.39
CA THR A 14 -8.61 1.39 19.43
C THR A 14 -9.50 0.25 18.91
N SER A 15 -9.95 0.26 17.66
CA SER A 15 -10.82 -0.79 17.11
C SER A 15 -10.06 -2.10 16.80
N ILE A 16 -8.75 -2.00 16.50
CA ILE A 16 -7.86 -3.17 16.36
C ILE A 16 -7.60 -3.82 17.74
N ARG A 17 -7.68 -3.06 18.83
CA ARG A 17 -7.48 -3.56 20.21
C ARG A 17 -8.61 -4.47 20.71
N GLU A 18 -9.77 -4.49 20.04
CA GLU A 18 -10.97 -5.19 20.51
C GLU A 18 -11.09 -6.66 20.07
N HIS A 19 -10.23 -7.14 19.15
CA HIS A 19 -10.24 -8.57 18.81
C HIS A 19 -9.58 -9.42 19.91
N LYS A 20 -10.29 -10.45 20.37
CA LYS A 20 -9.90 -11.38 21.46
C LYS A 20 -8.48 -11.96 21.30
N SER A 21 -8.00 -12.12 20.08
CA SER A 21 -6.66 -12.60 19.72
C SER A 21 -5.55 -11.55 19.93
N LEU A 22 -5.86 -10.26 19.82
CA LEU A 22 -4.92 -9.14 20.03
C LEU A 22 -4.75 -8.77 21.50
N ARG A 23 -5.67 -9.19 22.39
CA ARG A 23 -5.56 -8.98 23.85
C ARG A 23 -4.40 -9.75 24.48
N PHE A 24 -4.03 -10.92 23.93
CA PHE A 24 -2.85 -11.68 24.35
C PHE A 24 -1.54 -10.92 24.09
N PHE A 25 -1.49 -10.13 23.01
CA PHE A 25 -0.31 -9.36 22.64
C PHE A 25 -0.16 -8.04 23.40
N GLY A 26 -1.13 -7.65 24.24
CA GLY A 26 -1.19 -6.34 24.91
C GLY A 26 0.08 -5.93 25.69
N ARG A 27 0.86 -6.88 26.21
CA ARG A 27 2.18 -6.57 26.83
C ARG A 27 3.28 -6.29 25.81
N LEU A 28 3.27 -6.98 24.68
CA LEU A 28 4.28 -6.90 23.61
C LEU A 28 4.08 -5.67 22.69
N LEU A 29 2.91 -5.01 22.81
CA LEU A 29 2.45 -3.86 22.04
C LEU A 29 2.99 -2.48 22.51
N HIS A 30 3.83 -2.42 23.55
CA HIS A 30 4.26 -1.18 24.20
C HIS A 30 5.21 -0.30 23.36
N ASP A 31 5.74 -0.82 22.25
CA ASP A 31 6.69 -0.08 21.41
C ASP A 31 5.97 0.78 20.35
N PRO A 32 6.03 2.13 20.40
CA PRO A 32 5.30 3.01 19.48
C PRO A 32 5.72 2.84 18.01
N ASN A 33 6.98 2.45 17.79
CA ASN A 33 7.53 2.25 16.44
C ASN A 33 6.88 1.09 15.68
N LEU A 34 6.26 0.13 16.36
CA LEU A 34 5.58 -1.02 15.75
C LEU A 34 4.22 -0.66 15.13
N TRP A 35 3.69 0.53 15.46
CA TRP A 35 2.41 1.03 14.97
C TRP A 35 2.57 2.02 13.82
N HIS A 36 3.77 2.61 13.67
CA HIS A 36 4.01 3.62 12.67
C HIS A 36 4.18 3.01 11.27
N LEU A 37 3.41 3.52 10.31
CA LEU A 37 3.48 3.12 8.91
C LEU A 37 4.68 3.78 8.23
N ASN A 38 5.84 3.13 8.30
CA ASN A 38 7.04 3.52 7.55
C ASN A 38 7.30 2.51 6.41
N ARG A 39 7.78 2.97 5.25
CA ARG A 39 8.03 2.13 4.06
C ARG A 39 8.83 0.85 4.37
N HIS A 40 9.87 0.97 5.21
CA HIS A 40 10.72 -0.15 5.60
C HIS A 40 10.02 -1.06 6.63
N SER A 41 9.25 -0.48 7.54
CA SER A 41 8.50 -1.23 8.56
C SER A 41 7.37 -2.05 7.92
N VAL A 42 6.63 -1.46 6.97
CA VAL A 42 5.60 -2.14 6.19
C VAL A 42 6.20 -3.26 5.34
N ALA A 43 7.29 -3.01 4.61
CA ALA A 43 7.93 -4.05 3.79
C ALA A 43 8.39 -5.26 4.64
N ARG A 44 8.99 -5.01 5.81
CA ARG A 44 9.38 -6.08 6.74
C ARG A 44 8.16 -6.84 7.30
N ALA A 45 7.09 -6.12 7.67
CA ALA A 45 5.85 -6.74 8.12
C ALA A 45 5.19 -7.61 7.04
N MET A 46 5.21 -7.17 5.79
CA MET A 46 4.69 -7.93 4.65
C MET A 46 5.46 -9.25 4.47
N GLY A 47 6.79 -9.19 4.48
CA GLY A 47 7.61 -10.39 4.32
C GLY A 47 7.44 -11.39 5.47
N VAL A 48 7.51 -10.90 6.71
CA VAL A 48 7.37 -11.73 7.91
C VAL A 48 5.95 -12.29 8.06
N GLY A 49 4.94 -11.46 7.85
CA GLY A 49 3.54 -11.85 7.96
C GLY A 49 3.18 -12.93 6.94
N LEU A 50 3.66 -12.80 5.70
CA LEU A 50 3.41 -13.80 4.66
C LEU A 50 4.20 -15.09 4.88
N PHE A 51 5.43 -15.00 5.40
CA PHE A 51 6.19 -16.17 5.85
C PHE A 51 5.44 -16.93 6.97
N ALA A 52 4.98 -16.21 7.99
CA ALA A 52 4.24 -16.81 9.10
C ALA A 52 2.85 -17.34 8.69
N ALA A 53 2.20 -16.71 7.71
CA ALA A 53 0.92 -17.15 7.14
C ALA A 53 1.02 -18.49 6.39
N LEU A 54 2.17 -18.75 5.77
CA LEU A 54 2.44 -19.97 5.01
C LEU A 54 2.80 -21.14 5.90
N ILE A 55 3.23 -20.89 7.15
CA ILE A 55 3.57 -21.91 8.12
C ILE A 55 2.29 -22.32 8.89
N PRO A 56 1.77 -23.53 8.65
CA PRO A 56 0.51 -23.99 9.22
C PRO A 56 0.71 -24.42 10.66
N MET A 57 0.69 -23.45 11.59
CA MET A 57 0.78 -23.70 13.03
C MET A 57 -0.35 -22.99 13.79
N PRO A 58 -0.97 -23.64 14.80
CA PRO A 58 -2.09 -23.07 15.55
C PRO A 58 -1.75 -21.79 16.35
N MET A 59 -0.47 -21.45 16.49
CA MET A 59 0.01 -20.20 17.12
C MET A 59 0.79 -19.31 16.14
N GLN A 60 0.47 -19.36 14.84
CA GLN A 60 1.09 -18.56 13.77
C GLN A 60 1.12 -17.04 14.04
N MET A 61 0.17 -16.52 14.81
CA MET A 61 0.20 -15.11 15.23
C MET A 61 1.39 -14.79 16.14
N LEU A 62 1.77 -15.71 17.06
CA LEU A 62 2.96 -15.54 17.89
C LEU A 62 4.22 -15.57 17.04
N LEU A 63 4.25 -16.44 16.03
CA LEU A 63 5.37 -16.51 15.09
C LEU A 63 5.50 -15.18 14.32
N ALA A 64 4.41 -14.66 13.76
CA ALA A 64 4.43 -13.37 13.08
C ALA A 64 4.88 -12.23 14.00
N ALA A 65 4.39 -12.18 15.23
CA ALA A 65 4.76 -11.14 16.19
C ALA A 65 6.24 -11.25 16.62
N SER A 66 6.68 -12.45 16.99
CA SER A 66 8.07 -12.71 17.44
C SER A 66 9.10 -12.42 16.36
N LEU A 67 8.75 -12.59 15.08
CA LEU A 67 9.60 -12.20 13.96
C LEU A 67 9.49 -10.70 13.63
N ALA A 68 8.30 -10.10 13.75
CA ALA A 68 8.07 -8.70 13.41
C ALA A 68 8.77 -7.73 14.38
N ILE A 69 8.86 -8.07 15.67
CA ILE A 69 9.46 -7.23 16.71
C ILE A 69 10.96 -6.97 16.50
N PRO A 70 11.84 -8.01 16.39
CA PRO A 70 13.27 -7.80 16.17
C PRO A 70 13.53 -7.10 14.83
N LEU A 71 12.70 -7.36 13.83
CA LEU A 71 12.79 -6.71 12.52
C LEU A 71 12.21 -5.28 12.53
N ARG A 72 11.64 -4.81 13.65
CA ARG A 72 10.96 -3.51 13.77
C ARG A 72 9.91 -3.28 12.66
N GLY A 73 9.20 -4.35 12.32
CA GLY A 73 8.10 -4.35 11.35
C GLY A 73 6.80 -3.84 11.98
N ASN A 74 5.87 -3.44 11.13
CA ASN A 74 4.54 -3.03 11.57
C ASN A 74 3.75 -4.25 12.06
N LEU A 75 3.52 -4.31 13.38
CA LEU A 75 2.93 -5.48 14.01
C LEU A 75 1.48 -5.74 13.57
N PRO A 76 0.58 -4.73 13.51
CA PRO A 76 -0.76 -4.91 12.97
C PRO A 76 -0.77 -5.53 11.56
N ILE A 77 0.07 -5.02 10.65
CA ILE A 77 0.13 -5.54 9.27
C ILE A 77 0.59 -6.99 9.25
N ALA A 78 1.65 -7.33 10.00
CA ALA A 78 2.18 -8.69 10.04
C ALA A 78 1.12 -9.69 10.54
N VAL A 79 0.37 -9.32 11.58
CA VAL A 79 -0.69 -10.15 12.15
C VAL A 79 -1.92 -10.22 11.23
N SER A 80 -2.31 -9.11 10.59
CA SER A 80 -3.42 -9.09 9.63
C SER A 80 -3.16 -9.99 8.41
N LEU A 81 -1.92 -10.10 7.95
CA LEU A 81 -1.54 -11.02 6.86
C LEU A 81 -1.76 -12.48 7.25
N VAL A 82 -1.44 -12.85 8.48
CA VAL A 82 -1.72 -14.20 8.98
C VAL A 82 -3.22 -14.49 8.98
N TRP A 83 -4.04 -13.49 9.32
CA TRP A 83 -5.50 -13.57 9.26
C TRP A 83 -6.07 -13.63 7.83
N LEU A 84 -5.31 -13.19 6.83
CA LEU A 84 -5.71 -13.31 5.43
C LEU A 84 -5.79 -14.78 4.98
N THR A 85 -5.04 -15.67 5.63
CA THR A 85 -5.08 -17.14 5.46
C THR A 85 -6.38 -17.70 6.06
N ASN A 86 -7.48 -17.46 5.35
CA ASN A 86 -8.81 -17.92 5.72
C ASN A 86 -9.05 -19.38 5.26
N PRO A 87 -10.12 -20.04 5.73
CA PRO A 87 -10.48 -21.40 5.29
C PRO A 87 -10.65 -21.56 3.78
N LEU A 88 -10.91 -20.45 3.05
CA LEU A 88 -11.01 -20.44 1.59
C LEU A 88 -9.62 -20.51 0.92
N THR A 89 -8.59 -19.89 1.51
CA THR A 89 -7.22 -19.85 0.98
C THR A 89 -6.34 -20.97 1.51
N MET A 90 -6.71 -21.64 2.60
CA MET A 90 -5.97 -22.79 3.11
C MET A 90 -5.81 -23.94 2.09
N PRO A 91 -6.87 -24.42 1.40
CA PRO A 91 -6.73 -25.52 0.44
C PRO A 91 -5.69 -25.27 -0.66
N PRO A 92 -5.70 -24.13 -1.40
CA PRO A 92 -4.70 -23.88 -2.42
C PRO A 92 -3.30 -23.69 -1.83
N VAL A 93 -3.18 -23.03 -0.66
CA VAL A 93 -1.87 -22.87 0.00
C VAL A 93 -1.30 -24.24 0.38
N PHE A 94 -2.10 -25.12 0.98
CA PHE A 94 -1.64 -26.43 1.42
C PHE A 94 -1.25 -27.33 0.25
N PHE A 95 -1.99 -27.25 -0.86
CA PHE A 95 -1.66 -27.97 -2.07
C PHE A 95 -0.28 -27.53 -2.61
N VAL A 96 -0.05 -26.22 -2.73
CA VAL A 96 1.21 -25.69 -3.27
C VAL A 96 2.39 -26.01 -2.35
N THR A 97 2.23 -25.85 -1.03
CA THR A 97 3.31 -26.15 -0.08
C THR A 97 3.63 -27.64 -0.05
N TYR A 98 2.62 -28.51 0.00
CA TYR A 98 2.84 -29.96 -0.08
C TYR A 98 3.51 -30.36 -1.39
N MET A 99 3.02 -29.87 -2.53
CA MET A 99 3.59 -30.21 -3.84
C MET A 99 5.05 -29.75 -3.95
N THR A 100 5.35 -28.54 -3.46
CA THR A 100 6.73 -28.00 -3.44
C THR A 100 7.64 -28.85 -2.56
N GLY A 101 7.17 -29.24 -1.38
CA GLY A 101 7.96 -30.08 -0.47
C GLY A 101 8.14 -31.51 -0.93
N ALA A 102 7.09 -32.12 -1.50
CA ALA A 102 7.15 -33.45 -2.08
C ALA A 102 8.11 -33.50 -3.27
N TRP A 103 8.09 -32.45 -4.11
CA TRP A 103 9.05 -32.28 -5.19
C TRP A 103 10.49 -32.13 -4.68
N LEU A 104 10.69 -31.34 -3.61
CA LEU A 104 12.03 -31.12 -3.04
C LEU A 104 12.59 -32.37 -2.34
N MET A 105 11.72 -33.17 -1.71
CA MET A 105 12.09 -34.42 -1.06
C MET A 105 12.08 -35.64 -2.01
N GLN A 106 11.74 -35.45 -3.30
CA GLN A 106 11.60 -36.52 -4.29
C GLN A 106 10.68 -37.66 -3.79
N VAL A 107 9.60 -37.30 -3.09
CA VAL A 107 8.65 -38.28 -2.54
C VAL A 107 7.84 -38.87 -3.69
N PRO A 108 7.80 -40.21 -3.85
CA PRO A 108 7.04 -40.84 -4.93
C PRO A 108 5.53 -40.57 -4.76
N PRO A 109 4.79 -40.39 -5.87
CA PRO A 109 3.33 -40.26 -5.84
C PRO A 109 2.71 -41.46 -5.13
N ARG A 110 1.96 -41.20 -4.06
CA ARG A 110 1.34 -42.28 -3.26
C ARG A 110 -0.04 -42.63 -3.81
N THR A 111 -0.29 -43.92 -3.98
CA THR A 111 -1.61 -44.46 -4.30
C THR A 111 -2.48 -44.44 -3.04
N LEU A 112 -3.76 -44.08 -3.20
CA LEU A 112 -4.74 -44.24 -2.13
C LEU A 112 -4.96 -45.75 -1.92
N PRO A 113 -4.90 -46.26 -0.68
CA PRO A 113 -5.32 -47.63 -0.39
C PRO A 113 -6.82 -47.75 -0.55
N ASP A 114 -7.26 -48.98 -0.81
CA ASP A 114 -8.68 -49.33 -0.95
C ASP A 114 -9.46 -49.20 0.38
N GLU A 115 -8.77 -49.21 1.53
CA GLU A 115 -9.37 -49.01 2.86
C GLU A 115 -8.64 -47.92 3.66
N ILE A 116 -9.37 -46.85 4.00
CA ILE A 116 -8.88 -45.77 4.87
C ILE A 116 -9.03 -46.22 6.33
N THR A 117 -8.02 -46.91 6.86
CA THR A 117 -7.94 -47.25 8.28
C THR A 117 -7.30 -46.13 9.10
N VAL A 118 -7.64 -46.02 10.39
CA VAL A 118 -7.05 -45.02 11.31
C VAL A 118 -5.53 -45.19 11.43
N GLN A 119 -5.03 -46.43 11.38
CA GLN A 119 -3.59 -46.72 11.35
C GLN A 119 -2.93 -46.14 10.10
N TRP A 120 -3.51 -46.38 8.91
CA TRP A 120 -3.03 -45.79 7.67
C TRP A 120 -3.02 -44.26 7.72
N VAL A 121 -4.07 -43.63 8.27
CA VAL A 121 -4.12 -42.17 8.43
C VAL A 121 -2.99 -41.66 9.32
N THR A 122 -2.67 -42.38 10.40
CA THR A 122 -1.60 -41.98 11.34
C THR A 122 -0.21 -42.12 10.71
N ASP A 123 0.03 -43.21 9.97
CA ASP A 123 1.26 -43.44 9.21
C ASP A 123 1.45 -42.45 8.06
N GLN A 124 0.36 -42.06 7.41
CA GLN A 124 0.37 -41.02 6.41
C GLN A 124 0.61 -39.65 7.03
N LEU A 125 -0.03 -39.33 8.16
CA LEU A 125 0.20 -38.07 8.86
C LEU A 125 1.66 -37.90 9.24
N SER A 126 2.32 -38.97 9.73
CA SER A 126 3.73 -38.99 10.13
C SER A 126 4.70 -38.87 8.94
N THR A 127 4.22 -39.06 7.71
CA THR A 127 5.05 -38.88 6.51
C THR A 127 4.72 -37.59 5.74
N ILE A 128 3.47 -37.11 5.80
CA ILE A 128 3.00 -35.92 5.07
C ILE A 128 3.49 -34.62 5.72
N TRP A 129 3.63 -34.59 7.05
CA TRP A 129 4.02 -33.36 7.75
C TRP A 129 5.43 -32.87 7.39
N GLN A 130 6.36 -33.76 7.02
CA GLN A 130 7.73 -33.41 6.63
C GLN A 130 7.79 -32.59 5.32
N PRO A 131 7.32 -33.10 4.17
CA PRO A 131 7.31 -32.34 2.92
C PRO A 131 6.42 -31.10 3.08
N PHE A 132 5.31 -31.19 3.80
CA PHE A 132 4.45 -30.05 4.04
C PHE A 132 5.15 -28.91 4.82
N LEU A 133 5.89 -29.24 5.87
CA LEU A 133 6.65 -28.25 6.64
C LEU A 133 7.81 -27.68 5.81
N LEU A 134 8.52 -28.52 5.07
CA LEU A 134 9.61 -28.09 4.22
C LEU A 134 9.11 -27.14 3.13
N GLY A 135 8.04 -27.51 2.43
CA GLY A 135 7.42 -26.71 1.40
C GLY A 135 6.83 -25.40 1.93
N SER A 136 6.23 -25.41 3.13
CA SER A 136 5.74 -24.16 3.74
C SER A 136 6.86 -23.20 4.09
N VAL A 137 7.99 -23.68 4.61
CA VAL A 137 9.17 -22.85 4.87
C VAL A 137 9.75 -22.28 3.57
N VAL A 138 9.92 -23.10 2.53
CA VAL A 138 10.47 -22.65 1.24
C VAL A 138 9.53 -21.65 0.55
N CYS A 139 8.26 -22.00 0.39
CA CYS A 139 7.26 -21.09 -0.19
C CYS A 139 7.12 -19.81 0.64
N GLY A 140 7.11 -19.92 1.97
CA GLY A 140 7.04 -18.78 2.88
C GLY A 140 8.24 -17.84 2.71
N LEU A 141 9.46 -18.37 2.57
CA LEU A 141 10.65 -17.55 2.35
C LEU A 141 10.61 -16.86 0.98
N VAL A 142 10.25 -17.58 -0.08
CA VAL A 142 10.17 -17.04 -1.43
C VAL A 142 9.09 -15.96 -1.51
N LEU A 143 7.88 -16.25 -1.05
CA LEU A 143 6.77 -15.31 -1.05
C LEU A 143 7.02 -14.14 -0.09
N GLY A 144 7.61 -14.39 1.08
CA GLY A 144 7.97 -13.34 2.04
C GLY A 144 9.01 -12.37 1.45
N LEU A 145 10.05 -12.89 0.81
CA LEU A 145 11.05 -12.06 0.13
C LEU A 145 10.44 -11.29 -1.04
N PHE A 146 9.61 -11.95 -1.84
CA PHE A 146 8.87 -11.32 -2.92
C PHE A 146 7.97 -10.19 -2.40
N ALA A 147 7.22 -10.42 -1.32
CA ALA A 147 6.34 -9.42 -0.71
C ALA A 147 7.13 -8.21 -0.19
N TYR A 148 8.31 -8.42 0.39
CA TYR A 148 9.21 -7.34 0.81
C TYR A 148 9.60 -6.45 -0.40
N PHE A 149 10.10 -7.07 -1.47
CA PHE A 149 10.53 -6.33 -2.66
C PHE A 149 9.36 -5.69 -3.41
N ALA A 150 8.24 -6.40 -3.56
CA ALA A 150 7.02 -5.90 -4.16
C ALA A 150 6.52 -4.66 -3.41
N THR A 151 6.54 -4.67 -2.08
CA THR A 151 6.18 -3.51 -1.26
C THR A 151 7.13 -2.32 -1.51
N MET A 152 8.43 -2.58 -1.60
CA MET A 152 9.42 -1.54 -1.87
C MET A 152 9.27 -0.95 -3.29
N LEU A 153 8.98 -1.79 -4.29
CA LEU A 153 8.76 -1.39 -5.68
C LEU A 153 7.44 -0.62 -5.83
N TYR A 154 6.38 -1.11 -5.20
CA TYR A 154 5.08 -0.42 -5.13
C TYR A 154 5.25 0.99 -4.56
N TRP A 155 6.04 1.13 -3.48
CA TRP A 155 6.33 2.45 -2.91
C TRP A 155 7.08 3.36 -3.88
N ARG A 156 8.13 2.85 -4.56
CA ARG A 156 8.87 3.62 -5.58
C ARG A 156 7.97 4.09 -6.71
N TRP A 157 7.12 3.19 -7.22
CA TRP A 157 6.15 3.50 -8.27
C TRP A 157 5.12 4.53 -7.82
N TRP A 158 4.56 4.36 -6.62
CA TRP A 158 3.55 5.26 -6.05
C TRP A 158 4.10 6.67 -5.84
N VAL A 159 5.31 6.80 -5.26
CA VAL A 159 5.98 8.10 -5.08
C VAL A 159 6.28 8.74 -6.43
N GLY A 160 6.85 7.99 -7.39
CA GLY A 160 7.14 8.51 -8.73
C GLY A 160 5.89 8.99 -9.46
N ARG A 161 4.78 8.25 -9.33
CA ARG A 161 3.47 8.62 -9.89
C ARG A 161 2.92 9.87 -9.24
N GLN A 162 3.06 10.02 -7.92
CA GLN A 162 2.61 11.22 -7.21
C GLN A 162 3.44 12.46 -7.56
N TRP A 163 4.74 12.31 -7.81
CA TRP A 163 5.59 13.40 -8.29
C TRP A 163 5.22 13.81 -9.73
N ARG A 164 4.95 12.86 -10.62
CA ARG A 164 4.45 13.15 -11.97
C ARG A 164 3.09 13.86 -11.93
N ARG A 165 2.18 13.43 -11.05
CA ARG A 165 0.88 14.11 -10.83
C ARG A 165 1.05 15.55 -10.35
N ARG A 166 2.01 15.82 -9.46
CA ARG A 166 2.31 17.18 -9.00
C ARG A 166 2.92 18.06 -10.10
N LYS A 167 3.82 17.51 -10.92
CA LYS A 167 4.39 18.23 -12.07
C LYS A 167 3.33 18.54 -13.13
N ALA A 168 2.42 17.60 -13.40
CA ALA A 168 1.29 17.82 -14.32
C ALA A 168 0.32 18.90 -13.81
N GLN A 169 0.02 18.91 -12.50
CA GLN A 169 -0.81 19.96 -11.88
C GLN A 169 -0.11 21.33 -11.85
N GLY A 170 1.21 21.36 -11.67
CA GLY A 170 2.01 22.59 -11.76
C GLY A 170 2.00 23.17 -13.18
N ALA A 171 2.24 22.33 -14.20
CA ALA A 171 2.22 22.74 -15.60
C ALA A 171 0.83 23.26 -16.02
N ALA A 172 -0.25 22.59 -15.60
CA ALA A 172 -1.62 23.04 -15.87
C ALA A 172 -1.93 24.41 -15.21
N ARG A 173 -1.47 24.62 -13.96
CA ARG A 173 -1.66 25.91 -13.27
C ARG A 173 -0.88 27.05 -13.91
N HIS A 174 0.34 26.79 -14.38
CA HIS A 174 1.12 27.79 -15.11
C HIS A 174 0.45 28.14 -16.45
N ALA A 175 -0.02 27.15 -17.22
CA ALA A 175 -0.73 27.39 -18.47
C ALA A 175 -2.02 28.21 -18.26
N SER A 176 -2.85 27.85 -17.28
CA SER A 176 -4.06 28.62 -16.95
C SER A 176 -3.75 30.04 -16.47
N GLY A 177 -2.67 30.22 -15.69
CA GLY A 177 -2.22 31.54 -15.26
C GLY A 177 -1.77 32.41 -16.43
N THR A 178 -0.97 31.88 -17.36
CA THR A 178 -0.50 32.62 -18.54
C THR A 178 -1.67 33.07 -19.43
N HIS A 179 -2.66 32.21 -19.66
CA HIS A 179 -3.86 32.58 -20.42
C HIS A 179 -4.71 33.65 -19.72
N ALA A 180 -4.88 33.56 -18.40
CA ALA A 180 -5.64 34.57 -17.65
C ALA A 180 -4.93 35.94 -17.67
N THR A 181 -3.60 35.95 -17.58
CA THR A 181 -2.81 37.19 -17.62
C THR A 181 -2.85 37.84 -19.00
N ALA A 182 -2.73 37.04 -20.07
CA ALA A 182 -2.83 37.52 -21.45
C ALA A 182 -4.21 38.08 -21.77
N ALA A 183 -5.28 37.41 -21.33
CA ALA A 183 -6.66 37.90 -21.50
C ALA A 183 -6.86 39.25 -20.79
N ASN A 184 -6.42 39.39 -19.54
CA ASN A 184 -6.57 40.63 -18.77
C ASN A 184 -5.80 41.80 -19.41
N GLN A 185 -4.63 41.53 -19.99
CA GLN A 185 -3.82 42.55 -20.66
C GLN A 185 -4.47 43.05 -21.96
N GLN A 186 -5.15 42.18 -22.71
CA GLN A 186 -5.94 42.57 -23.88
C GLN A 186 -7.16 43.42 -23.50
N THR A 187 -7.90 43.02 -22.46
CA THR A 187 -9.06 43.80 -21.96
C THR A 187 -8.62 45.20 -21.53
N ASN A 188 -7.52 45.31 -20.80
CA ASN A 188 -7.00 46.59 -20.34
C ASN A 188 -6.53 47.47 -21.51
N ALA A 189 -5.87 46.89 -22.52
CA ALA A 189 -5.47 47.61 -23.73
C ALA A 189 -6.66 48.11 -24.56
N GLN A 190 -7.77 47.37 -24.61
CA GLN A 190 -9.01 47.84 -25.26
C GLN A 190 -9.65 48.99 -24.47
N GLN A 191 -9.67 48.91 -23.15
CA GLN A 191 -10.24 49.95 -22.30
C GLN A 191 -9.47 51.28 -22.40
N VAL A 192 -8.13 51.25 -22.44
CA VAL A 192 -7.31 52.46 -22.62
C VAL A 192 -7.56 53.11 -23.98
N LYS A 193 -7.72 52.32 -25.05
CA LYS A 193 -8.07 52.83 -26.39
C LYS A 193 -9.46 53.48 -26.41
N HIS A 194 -10.44 52.87 -25.74
CA HIS A 194 -11.81 53.41 -25.67
C HIS A 194 -11.87 54.71 -24.84
N CYS A 195 -11.13 54.82 -23.73
CA CYS A 195 -11.04 56.07 -22.97
C CYS A 195 -10.28 57.18 -23.72
N SER A 196 -9.19 56.84 -24.42
CA SER A 196 -8.42 57.83 -25.20
C SER A 196 -9.19 58.36 -26.41
N GLY A 197 -10.08 57.55 -27.00
CA GLY A 197 -10.98 57.99 -28.08
C GLY A 197 -11.94 59.09 -27.64
N HIS A 198 -12.52 58.97 -26.44
CA HIS A 198 -13.42 60.01 -25.90
C HIS A 198 -12.70 61.31 -25.52
N GLN A 199 -11.43 61.24 -25.11
CA GLN A 199 -10.65 62.42 -24.73
C GLN A 199 -10.24 63.27 -25.94
N HIS A 200 -9.97 62.65 -27.09
CA HIS A 200 -9.66 63.39 -28.32
C HIS A 200 -10.90 64.01 -29.00
N GLU A 201 -12.10 63.51 -28.72
CA GLU A 201 -13.35 64.03 -29.28
C GLU A 201 -13.93 65.20 -28.45
N GLY A 202 -13.70 65.20 -27.13
CA GLY A 202 -14.06 66.31 -26.25
C GLY A 202 -13.24 67.59 -26.49
N ASP A 203 -11.95 67.45 -26.81
CA ASP A 203 -11.04 68.60 -27.00
C ASP A 203 -11.24 69.28 -28.36
N ARG A 204 -11.71 68.52 -29.37
CA ARG A 204 -11.97 69.04 -30.72
C ARG A 204 -13.28 69.85 -30.82
N SER A 205 -14.15 69.77 -29.82
CA SER A 205 -15.42 70.52 -29.77
C SER A 205 -15.33 71.84 -28.97
N ALA A 206 -14.21 72.10 -28.27
CA ALA A 206 -14.05 73.29 -27.44
C ALA A 206 -13.41 74.50 -28.17
N ASP A 207 -12.86 74.30 -29.37
CA ASP A 207 -12.08 75.31 -30.11
C ASP A 207 -12.85 76.01 -31.24
N THR A 208 -14.18 75.83 -31.34
CA THR A 208 -15.00 76.41 -32.41
C THR A 208 -15.82 77.65 -32.02
N ASP A 209 -15.72 78.16 -30.79
CA ASP A 209 -16.60 79.25 -30.32
C ASP A 209 -15.89 80.52 -29.83
N ILE A 210 -14.78 80.90 -30.48
CA ILE A 210 -14.15 82.22 -30.29
C ILE A 210 -13.80 82.81 -31.65
N ARG A 211 -14.82 83.36 -32.35
CA ARG A 211 -14.58 84.38 -33.38
C ARG A 211 -15.88 85.08 -33.76
N HIS A 212 -16.03 86.32 -33.29
CA HIS A 212 -16.23 87.55 -34.10
C HIS A 212 -16.97 88.68 -33.32
N PRO A 213 -16.79 89.94 -33.75
CA PRO A 213 -16.55 91.11 -32.90
C PRO A 213 -17.79 91.92 -32.50
#